data_AF-A0A1I7DDZ9-F1
#
_entry.id   AF-A0A1I7DDZ9-F1
#
_cell.length_a   1.000
_cell.length_b   1.000
_cell.length_c   1.000
_cell.angle_alpha   90.00
_cell.angle_beta   90.00
_cell.angle_gamma   90.00
#
_symmetry.space_group_name_H-M   'P 1'
#
loop_
_entity.id
_entity.type
_entity.pdbx_description
1 polymer ?
#
loop_
_entity_poly.entity_id
_entity_poly.type
_entity_poly.pdbx_seq_one_letter_code
_entity_poly.pdbx_strand_id
1 'polypeptide(L)' 'MVSGNLPLRHYRSEQTMLAAGDASVVRSRTTFEPVVPGTGWLFERIIAVVFGRMGRALARTLG' A
#
# COMPACT_ATOMS: atom_id res chain seq x y z
N MET A 1 10.88 -1.26 4.16
CA MET A 1 10.45 -2.28 5.15
C MET A 1 9.92 -1.54 6.37
N VAL A 2 8.60 -1.25 6.43
CA VAL A 2 7.98 -0.69 7.64
C VAL A 2 7.38 -1.87 8.39
N SER A 3 8.26 -2.66 9.00
CA SER A 3 7.88 -3.75 9.91
C SER A 3 8.17 -3.28 11.32
N GLY A 4 7.14 -2.77 11.99
CA GLY A 4 7.22 -2.37 13.39
C GLY A 4 5.84 -2.04 13.93
N ASN A 5 5.15 -3.05 14.46
CA ASN A 5 4.03 -2.95 15.40
C ASN A 5 2.69 -2.36 14.93
N LEU A 6 2.30 -2.47 13.65
CA LEU A 6 0.87 -2.35 13.35
C LEU A 6 0.17 -3.61 13.88
N PRO A 7 -0.88 -3.51 14.72
CA PRO A 7 -1.59 -4.65 15.30
C PRO A 7 -2.48 -5.28 14.21
N LEU A 8 -1.82 -5.92 13.25
CA LEU A 8 -2.39 -6.56 12.07
C LEU A 8 -1.98 -8.02 12.02
N ARG A 9 -2.91 -8.89 11.63
CA ARG A 9 -2.71 -10.31 11.31
C ARG A 9 -2.86 -10.52 9.82
N HIS A 10 -2.30 -11.64 9.34
CA HIS A 10 -2.44 -12.09 7.95
C HIS A 10 -2.16 -10.99 6.91
N TYR A 11 -1.20 -10.10 7.21
CA TYR A 11 -0.84 -9.03 6.30
C TYR A 11 -0.21 -9.60 5.03
N ARG A 12 -0.81 -9.28 3.89
CA ARG A 12 -0.31 -9.64 2.57
C ARG A 12 -0.41 -8.43 1.67
N SER A 13 0.66 -8.14 0.94
CA SER A 13 0.70 -7.06 -0.03
C SER A 13 1.30 -7.58 -1.34
N GLU A 14 0.59 -7.35 -2.43
CA GLU A 14 0.97 -7.74 -3.77
C GLU A 14 1.04 -6.48 -4.63
N GLN A 15 2.12 -6.36 -5.40
CA GLN A 15 2.34 -5.25 -6.30
C GLN A 15 2.55 -5.79 -7.70
N THR A 16 1.89 -5.17 -8.67
CA THR A 16 2.04 -5.48 -10.09
C THR A 16 2.25 -4.17 -10.83
N MET A 17 3.36 -4.10 -11.57
CA MET A 17 3.60 -3.01 -12.51
C MET A 17 3.03 -3.43 -13.87
N LEU A 18 2.17 -2.58 -14.42
CA LEU A 18 1.51 -2.78 -15.70
C LEU A 18 2.00 -1.71 -16.66
N ALA A 19 2.37 -2.10 -17.88
CA ALA A 19 2.58 -1.15 -18.96
C ALA A 19 1.22 -0.56 -19.38
N ALA A 20 1.17 0.75 -19.60
CA ALA A 20 -0.03 1.49 -20.00
C ALA A 20 0.34 2.51 -21.08
N GLY A 21 0.61 2.02 -22.28
CA GLY A 21 1.11 2.84 -23.40
C GLY A 21 2.45 3.47 -23.03
N ASP A 22 2.54 4.80 -23.12
CA ASP A 22 3.73 5.58 -22.76
C ASP A 22 3.89 5.77 -21.24
N ALA A 23 3.01 5.18 -20.43
CA ALA A 23 3.02 5.25 -18.97
C ALA A 23 3.17 3.87 -18.32
N SER A 24 3.52 3.87 -17.04
CA SER A 24 3.50 2.68 -16.18
C SER A 24 2.49 2.86 -15.06
N VAL A 25 1.66 1.85 -14.81
CA VAL A 25 0.69 1.82 -13.71
C VAL A 25 1.15 0.82 -12.67
N VAL A 26 1.33 1.27 -11.44
CA VAL A 26 1.59 0.39 -10.29
C VAL A 26 0.27 0.07 -9.61
N ARG A 27 -0.16 -1.19 -9.67
CA ARG A 27 -1.32 -1.70 -8.95
C ARG A 27 -0.84 -2.40 -7.68
N SER A 28 -1.31 -1.93 -6.53
CA SER A 28 -1.06 -2.57 -5.24
C SER A 28 -2.36 -3.11 -4.67
N ARG A 29 -2.34 -4.36 -4.22
CA ARG A 29 -3.42 -4.99 -3.44
C ARG A 29 -2.87 -5.36 -2.08
N THR A 30 -3.50 -4.87 -1.03
CA THR A 30 -3.11 -5.18 0.34
C THR A 30 -4.31 -5.74 1.09
N THR A 31 -4.12 -6.88 1.74
CA THR A 31 -5.12 -7.52 2.60
C THR A 31 -4.53 -7.68 3.99
N PHE A 32 -5.33 -7.44 5.01
CA PHE A 32 -4.92 -7.58 6.40
C PHE A 32 -6.15 -7.82 7.28
N GLU A 33 -5.92 -8.31 8.48
CA GLU A 33 -6.94 -8.42 9.53
C GLU A 33 -6.50 -7.59 10.74
N PRO A 34 -7.33 -6.64 11.23
CA PRO A 34 -6.99 -5.88 12.42
C PRO A 34 -7.07 -6.77 13.67
N VAL A 35 -6.05 -6.75 14.52
CA VAL A 35 -6.06 -7.45 15.82
C VAL A 35 -7.10 -6.86 16.76
N VAL A 36 -7.30 -5.53 16.71
CA VAL A 36 -8.29 -4.82 17.52
C VAL A 36 -9.57 -4.66 16.70
N PRO A 37 -10.69 -5.28 17.09
CA PRO A 37 -11.96 -5.14 16.38
C PRO A 37 -12.36 -3.67 16.20
N GLY A 38 -12.91 -3.32 15.04
CA GLY A 38 -13.35 -1.95 14.73
C GLY A 38 -12.25 -0.96 14.33
N THR A 39 -10.98 -1.37 14.29
CA THR A 39 -9.85 -0.49 13.89
C THR A 39 -9.40 -0.65 12.44
N GLY A 40 -10.06 -1.52 11.66
CA GLY A 40 -9.68 -1.80 10.26
C GLY A 40 -9.59 -0.53 9.40
N TRP A 41 -10.59 0.36 9.52
CA TRP A 41 -10.65 1.62 8.76
C TRP A 41 -9.41 2.51 8.98
N LEU A 42 -8.84 2.51 10.19
CA LEU A 42 -7.67 3.33 10.51
C LEU A 42 -6.45 2.81 9.74
N PHE A 43 -6.28 1.50 9.73
CA PHE A 43 -5.20 0.86 8.97
C PHE A 43 -5.38 1.03 7.47
N GLU A 44 -6.60 0.94 6.94
CA GLU A 44 -6.88 1.25 5.53
C GLU A 44 -6.41 2.67 5.18
N ARG A 45 -6.73 3.67 6.01
CA ARG A 45 -6.29 5.05 5.78
C ARG A 45 -4.78 5.22 5.87
N ILE A 46 -4.14 4.64 6.89
CA ILE A 46 -2.68 4.70 7.05
C ILE A 46 -1.99 4.09 5.82
N ILE A 47 -2.42 2.90 5.42
CA ILE A 47 -1.90 2.16 4.27
C ILE A 47 -2.09 2.97 2.98
N ALA A 48 -3.28 3.53 2.75
CA ALA A 48 -3.56 4.36 1.58
C ALA A 48 -2.67 5.61 1.52
N VAL A 49 -2.45 6.28 2.65
CA VAL A 49 -1.56 7.46 2.71
C VAL A 49 -0.12 7.08 2.40
N VAL A 50 0.39 6.00 2.99
CA VAL A 50 1.77 5.53 2.77
C VAL A 50 1.98 5.15 1.31
N PHE A 51 1.13 4.29 0.75
CA PHE A 51 1.24 3.88 -0.65
C PHE A 51 1.04 5.05 -1.62
N GLY A 52 0.14 5.98 -1.33
CA GLY A 52 -0.04 7.20 -2.14
C GLY A 52 1.21 8.09 -2.14
N ARG A 53 1.89 8.23 -0.99
CA ARG A 53 3.17 8.98 -0.91
C ARG A 53 4.28 8.27 -1.66
N MET A 54 4.38 6.94 -1.53
CA MET A 54 5.38 6.14 -2.27
C MET A 54 5.15 6.21 -3.78
N GLY A 55 3.91 6.08 -4.25
CA GLY A 55 3.58 6.20 -5.68
C GLY A 55 3.95 7.57 -6.25
N ARG A 56 3.66 8.66 -5.52
CA ARG A 56 4.07 10.02 -5.92
C ARG A 56 5.58 10.24 -5.88
N ALA A 57 6.30 9.57 -4.99
CA ALA A 57 7.76 9.63 -4.97
C ALA A 57 8.34 8.89 -6.18
N LEU A 58 7.85 7.68 -6.45
CA LEU A 58 8.26 6.86 -7.58
C LEU A 58 8.01 7.57 -8.92
N ALA A 59 6.84 8.19 -9.08
CA ALA A 59 6.50 8.96 -10.28
C ALA A 59 7.46 10.15 -10.50
N ARG A 60 7.93 10.80 -9.43
CA ARG A 60 8.91 11.90 -9.52
C ARG A 60 10.33 11.44 -9.83
N THR A 61 10.67 10.19 -9.54
CA THR A 61 12.00 9.63 -9.86
C THR A 61 12.08 8.99 -11.23
N LEU A 62 10.95 8.58 -11.82
CA LEU A 62 10.89 7.88 -13.10
C LEU A 62 10.40 8.77 -14.26
N GLY A 63 9.79 9.92 -13.97
CA GLY A 63 9.44 10.95 -14.95
C GLY A 63 10.46 12.07 -14.97
#